data_AF-A0A2H3CH04-F1
#
_entry.id   AF-A0A2H3CH04-F1
#
_cell.length_a   1.000
_cell.length_b   1.000
_cell.length_c   1.000
_cell.angle_alpha   90.00
_cell.angle_beta   90.00
_cell.angle_gamma   90.00
#
_symmetry.space_group_name_H-M   'P 1'
#
loop_
_entity.id
_entity.type
_entity.pdbx_description
1 polymer ?
#
loop_
_entity_poly.entity_id
_entity_poly.type
_entity_poly.pdbx_seq_one_letter_code
_entity_poly.pdbx_strand_id
1 'polypeptide(L)'
;MLMHMKGHNGISPCCMCKIIRLHVPNSNTTTHYVPHNHSCHPDALCNPHAIKVQSASMNAEAEKLAKEYGIKSLPLLMFLDSLLFPLSFPYDFMHLIWENLMKNLVLLWTGNFKGLDKGTDGYILDKSVWEAIGKATAASGSTIPSAYGPRVPDVSTDCSNMFTKMWSFWTLYLAKYFKHFIHLIFILIDWIC
;
A
#
# COMPACT_ATOMS: atom_id res chain seq x y z
N MET A 1 16.84 5.96 -5.85
CA MET A 1 15.71 5.17 -6.38
C MET A 1 15.56 5.52 -7.86
N LEU A 2 15.57 4.52 -8.74
CA LEU A 2 15.69 4.63 -10.20
C LEU A 2 14.67 5.60 -10.85
N MET A 3 13.45 5.64 -10.31
CA MET A 3 12.35 6.46 -10.80
C MET A 3 12.28 7.87 -10.21
N HIS A 4 13.17 8.22 -9.27
CA HIS A 4 13.17 9.52 -8.61
C HIS A 4 11.80 9.94 -8.02
N MET A 5 10.95 8.98 -7.62
CA MET A 5 9.68 9.29 -6.95
C MET A 5 9.88 9.58 -5.46
N LYS A 6 8.95 10.33 -4.87
CA LYS A 6 8.85 10.63 -3.43
C LYS A 6 8.26 9.46 -2.65
N GLY A 7 7.45 8.62 -3.31
CA GLY A 7 6.79 7.47 -2.72
C GLY A 7 5.83 7.87 -1.60
N HIS A 8 5.90 7.17 -0.47
CA HIS A 8 5.02 7.42 0.69
C HIS A 8 5.15 8.80 1.36
N ASN A 9 6.16 9.59 1.02
CA ASN A 9 6.37 10.94 1.57
C ASN A 9 5.78 12.05 0.70
N GLY A 10 5.20 11.73 -0.46
CA GLY A 10 4.48 12.68 -1.31
C GLY A 10 3.00 12.82 -0.93
N ILE A 11 2.41 13.97 -1.23
CA ILE A 11 0.96 14.21 -1.17
C ILE A 11 0.26 13.42 -2.28
N SER A 12 0.85 13.42 -3.50
CA SER A 12 0.48 12.50 -4.58
C SER A 12 1.56 11.42 -4.71
N PRO A 13 1.48 10.32 -3.92
CA PRO A 13 2.53 9.30 -3.85
C PRO A 13 2.71 8.49 -5.14
N CYS A 14 1.66 8.47 -5.97
CA CYS A 14 1.58 7.70 -7.20
C CYS A 14 1.15 8.64 -8.32
N CYS A 15 2.07 8.94 -9.24
CA CYS A 15 1.80 9.79 -10.39
C CYS A 15 0.84 9.15 -11.41
N MET A 16 0.55 7.85 -11.27
CA MET A 16 -0.45 7.17 -12.09
C MET A 16 -1.86 7.35 -11.54
N CYS A 17 -2.04 7.09 -10.25
CA CYS A 17 -3.37 7.04 -9.64
C CYS A 17 -3.85 8.41 -9.14
N LYS A 18 -2.97 9.43 -9.09
CA LYS A 18 -3.22 10.81 -8.62
C LYS A 18 -3.96 10.93 -7.28
N ILE A 19 -3.98 9.87 -6.48
CA ILE A 19 -4.73 9.86 -5.23
C ILE A 19 -4.08 10.85 -4.27
N ILE A 20 -4.82 11.89 -3.90
CA ILE A 20 -4.36 12.88 -2.95
C ILE A 20 -4.43 12.25 -1.57
N ARG A 21 -3.29 12.18 -0.91
CA ARG A 21 -3.23 11.68 0.45
C ARG A 21 -3.71 12.75 1.44
N LEU A 22 -4.53 12.34 2.39
CA LEU A 22 -5.02 13.15 3.49
C LEU A 22 -4.11 13.04 4.70
N HIS A 23 -3.92 14.15 5.40
CA HIS A 23 -3.26 14.17 6.69
C HIS A 23 -4.28 13.85 7.80
N VAL A 24 -3.88 13.09 8.82
CA VAL A 24 -4.77 12.81 9.96
C VAL A 24 -4.87 14.07 10.81
N PRO A 25 -6.08 14.65 10.96
CA PRO A 25 -6.30 15.86 11.75
C PRO A 25 -5.72 15.69 13.16
N ASN A 26 -5.07 16.72 13.68
CA ASN A 26 -4.50 16.76 15.04
C ASN A 26 -3.44 15.68 15.35
N SER A 27 -2.81 15.09 14.33
CA SER A 27 -1.68 14.17 14.53
C SER A 27 -0.34 14.83 14.19
N ASN A 28 0.69 14.55 14.99
CA ASN A 28 2.08 14.91 14.66
C ASN A 28 2.69 13.97 13.59
N THR A 29 1.88 13.06 13.02
CA THR A 29 2.38 12.09 12.06
C THR A 29 2.61 12.76 10.71
N THR A 30 3.76 12.51 10.11
CA THR A 30 4.10 13.03 8.78
C THR A 30 3.52 12.17 7.65
N THR A 31 2.88 11.05 7.99
CA THR A 31 2.34 10.07 7.04
C THR A 31 0.98 10.52 6.53
N HIS A 32 0.80 10.56 5.21
CA HIS A 32 -0.46 10.91 4.58
C HIS A 32 -1.17 9.62 4.10
N TYR A 33 -2.50 9.56 4.19
CA TYR A 33 -3.34 8.38 3.88
C TYR A 33 -4.11 8.53 2.57
N VAL A 34 -4.19 7.45 1.80
CA VAL A 34 -4.88 7.39 0.50
C VAL A 34 -6.37 7.05 0.75
N PRO A 35 -7.34 7.92 0.39
CA PRO A 35 -8.76 7.60 0.48
C PRO A 35 -9.17 6.51 -0.52
N HIS A 36 -10.13 5.66 -0.16
CA HIS A 36 -10.53 4.47 -0.92
C HIS A 36 -11.55 4.74 -2.05
N ASN A 37 -11.91 6.00 -2.31
CA ASN A 37 -12.87 6.35 -3.37
C ASN A 37 -12.15 6.69 -4.67
N HIS A 38 -12.48 5.97 -5.74
CA HIS A 38 -11.78 6.02 -7.03
C HIS A 38 -12.58 6.62 -8.20
N SER A 39 -13.72 7.26 -7.91
CA SER A 39 -14.70 7.68 -8.93
C SER A 39 -14.25 8.82 -9.85
N CYS A 40 -13.17 9.54 -9.52
CA CYS A 40 -12.79 10.80 -10.16
C CYS A 40 -11.29 10.90 -10.47
N HIS A 41 -10.71 9.89 -11.11
CA HIS A 41 -9.26 9.87 -11.41
C HIS A 41 -8.94 10.48 -12.78
N PRO A 42 -8.06 11.51 -12.86
CA PRO A 42 -7.61 12.07 -14.13
C PRO A 42 -6.37 11.39 -14.72
N ASP A 43 -6.24 11.35 -16.05
CA ASP A 43 -5.19 10.63 -16.81
C ASP A 43 -3.73 10.96 -16.44
N ALA A 44 -2.87 9.93 -16.45
CA ALA A 44 -1.46 10.01 -16.08
C ALA A 44 -0.59 10.65 -17.18
N LEU A 45 -0.08 11.87 -16.94
CA LEU A 45 1.01 12.47 -17.72
C LEU A 45 2.06 13.04 -16.75
N CYS A 46 3.23 12.39 -16.71
CA CYS A 46 4.28 12.61 -15.71
C CYS A 46 5.32 13.69 -16.11
N ASN A 47 5.29 14.17 -17.35
CA ASN A 47 6.41 14.91 -17.91
C ASN A 47 6.57 16.37 -17.38
N PRO A 48 5.53 17.24 -17.38
CA PRO A 48 5.75 18.67 -17.07
C PRO A 48 6.11 18.94 -15.60
N HIS A 49 5.79 18.05 -14.67
CA HIS A 49 6.02 18.27 -13.24
C HIS A 49 7.45 17.94 -12.80
N ALA A 50 8.07 16.91 -13.37
CA ALA A 50 9.46 16.53 -13.04
C ALA A 50 10.45 17.64 -13.43
N ILE A 51 10.23 18.27 -14.58
CA ILE A 51 11.02 19.41 -15.07
C ILE A 51 10.87 20.60 -14.11
N LYS A 52 9.65 20.94 -13.68
CA LYS A 52 9.40 22.02 -12.71
C LYS A 52 10.13 21.83 -11.39
N VAL A 53 10.17 20.59 -10.87
CA VAL A 53 10.90 20.27 -9.64
C VAL A 53 12.41 20.47 -9.83
N GLN A 54 12.95 20.00 -10.96
CA GLN A 54 14.39 20.11 -11.24
C GLN A 54 14.83 21.53 -11.56
N SER A 55 13.96 22.35 -12.17
CA SER A 55 14.23 23.75 -12.52
C SER A 55 13.96 24.73 -11.37
N ALA A 56 13.54 24.25 -10.20
CA ALA A 56 13.25 25.11 -9.06
C ALA A 56 14.52 25.85 -8.61
N SER A 57 14.37 27.14 -8.31
CA SER A 57 15.49 28.04 -8.01
C SER A 57 16.11 27.78 -6.63
N MET A 58 15.31 27.21 -5.71
CA MET A 58 15.70 26.95 -4.33
C MET A 58 15.37 25.51 -3.93
N ASN A 59 16.21 24.91 -3.09
CA ASN A 59 15.99 23.55 -2.57
C ASN A 59 14.66 23.41 -1.80
N ALA A 60 14.24 24.46 -1.09
CA ALA A 60 12.96 24.46 -0.36
C ALA A 60 11.75 24.43 -1.32
N GLU A 61 11.85 25.13 -2.45
CA GLU A 61 10.84 25.13 -3.50
C GLU A 61 10.80 23.77 -4.21
N ALA A 62 11.97 23.23 -4.57
CA ALA A 62 12.09 21.89 -5.15
C ALA A 62 11.46 20.83 -4.24
N GLU A 63 11.72 20.89 -2.94
CA GLU A 63 11.18 19.93 -1.97
C GLU A 63 9.67 20.06 -1.79
N LYS A 64 9.13 21.29 -1.81
CA LYS A 64 7.69 21.54 -1.80
C LYS A 64 7.01 20.94 -3.03
N LEU A 65 7.53 21.24 -4.23
CA LEU A 65 7.01 20.71 -5.50
C LEU A 65 7.17 19.19 -5.57
N ALA A 66 8.28 18.66 -5.07
CA ALA A 66 8.52 17.22 -5.03
C ALA A 66 7.53 16.49 -4.11
N LYS A 67 7.13 17.13 -3.02
CA LYS A 67 6.09 16.61 -2.13
C LYS A 67 4.71 16.70 -2.77
N GLU A 68 4.39 17.79 -3.45
CA GLU A 68 3.12 18.00 -4.14
C GLU A 68 2.92 16.97 -5.27
N TYR A 69 3.89 16.87 -6.17
CA TYR A 69 3.80 16.01 -7.36
C TYR A 69 4.24 14.57 -7.12
N GLY A 70 4.89 14.28 -5.98
CA GLY A 70 5.44 12.97 -5.69
C GLY A 70 6.69 12.61 -6.50
N ILE A 71 7.37 13.59 -7.11
CA ILE A 71 8.54 13.42 -7.98
C ILE A 71 9.69 14.23 -7.41
N LYS A 72 10.82 13.60 -7.09
CA LYS A 72 12.03 14.28 -6.58
C LYS A 72 12.80 15.01 -7.68
N SER A 73 12.84 14.46 -8.89
CA SER A 73 13.48 15.07 -10.07
C SER A 73 13.19 14.25 -11.33
N LEU A 74 13.71 14.69 -12.47
CA LEU A 74 13.71 13.90 -13.71
C LEU A 74 14.54 12.62 -13.52
N PRO A 75 14.00 11.42 -13.80
CA PRO A 75 14.76 10.17 -13.82
C PRO A 75 15.62 10.09 -15.08
N LEU A 76 16.87 9.64 -14.95
CA LEU A 76 17.77 9.42 -16.12
C LEU A 76 17.18 8.45 -17.15
N LEU A 77 16.42 7.46 -16.68
CA LEU A 77 15.78 6.49 -17.55
C LEU A 77 14.65 7.08 -18.40
N MET A 78 14.19 8.31 -18.12
CA MET A 78 13.19 9.00 -18.97
C MET A 78 13.73 9.29 -20.37
N PHE A 79 15.05 9.32 -20.55
CA PHE A 79 15.69 9.50 -21.85
C PHE A 79 15.78 8.21 -22.68
N LEU A 80 15.28 7.08 -22.16
CA LEU A 80 15.21 5.82 -22.91
C LEU A 80 13.84 5.73 -23.58
N ASP A 81 13.82 5.83 -24.91
CA ASP A 81 12.58 5.75 -25.71
C ASP A 81 11.87 4.39 -25.58
N SER A 82 12.59 3.35 -25.13
CA SER A 82 12.03 2.02 -24.85
C SER A 82 11.22 1.95 -23.54
N LEU A 83 11.23 3.02 -22.73
CA LEU A 83 10.54 3.09 -21.45
C LEU A 83 9.49 4.19 -21.45
N LEU A 84 8.27 3.84 -21.05
CA LEU A 84 7.18 4.77 -20.84
C LEU A 84 7.09 5.09 -19.35
N PHE A 85 7.36 6.34 -18.96
CA PHE A 85 7.27 6.74 -17.56
C PHE A 85 5.86 7.22 -17.18
N PRO A 86 5.26 6.74 -16.08
CA PRO A 86 5.76 5.72 -15.14
C PRO A 86 5.33 4.27 -15.47
N LEU A 87 4.67 4.04 -16.61
CA LEU A 87 4.03 2.77 -17.02
C LEU A 87 4.97 1.56 -17.11
N SER A 88 6.24 1.75 -17.45
CA SER A 88 7.22 0.66 -17.60
C SER A 88 7.73 0.12 -16.27
N PHE A 89 7.31 0.69 -15.14
CA PHE A 89 7.74 0.24 -13.82
C PHE A 89 6.55 -0.30 -13.05
N PRO A 90 6.66 -1.50 -12.47
CA PRO A 90 5.60 -2.01 -11.62
C PRO A 90 5.42 -1.07 -10.43
N TYR A 91 4.17 -0.88 -10.02
CA TYR A 91 3.90 -0.18 -8.77
C TYR A 91 4.64 -0.86 -7.62
N ASP A 92 4.99 -0.07 -6.61
CA ASP A 92 5.61 -0.58 -5.39
C ASP A 92 4.58 -1.32 -4.49
N PHE A 93 3.84 -2.27 -5.08
CA PHE A 93 2.80 -3.08 -4.44
C PHE A 93 3.34 -3.78 -3.20
N MET A 94 4.60 -4.22 -3.24
CA MET A 94 5.25 -4.87 -2.11
C MET A 94 5.24 -3.99 -0.87
N HIS A 95 5.78 -2.78 -0.94
CA HIS A 95 5.81 -1.91 0.24
C HIS A 95 4.44 -1.29 0.51
N LEU A 96 3.71 -0.87 -0.52
CA LEU A 96 2.45 -0.15 -0.33
C LEU A 96 1.33 -1.04 0.20
N ILE A 97 1.11 -2.21 -0.41
CA ILE A 97 0.02 -3.10 -0.05
C ILE A 97 0.46 -4.06 1.05
N TRP A 98 1.47 -4.88 0.76
CA TRP A 98 1.78 -6.02 1.62
C TRP A 98 2.50 -5.62 2.91
N GLU A 99 3.39 -4.62 2.87
CA GLU A 99 4.12 -4.21 4.06
C GLU A 99 3.37 -3.19 4.92
N ASN A 100 2.72 -2.20 4.30
CA ASN A 100 2.11 -1.08 5.00
C ASN A 100 0.59 -1.22 5.17
N LEU A 101 -0.15 -1.50 4.09
CA LEU A 101 -1.62 -1.56 4.16
C LEU A 101 -2.09 -2.76 4.99
N MET A 102 -1.52 -3.95 4.79
CA MET A 102 -1.95 -5.16 5.51
C MET A 102 -1.88 -5.01 7.03
N LYS A 103 -0.81 -4.41 7.56
CA LYS A 103 -0.68 -4.14 9.00
C LYS A 103 -1.79 -3.22 9.52
N ASN A 104 -2.13 -2.18 8.75
CA ASN A 104 -3.22 -1.27 9.10
C ASN A 104 -4.58 -1.99 9.07
N LEU A 105 -4.80 -2.89 8.11
CA LEU A 105 -6.05 -3.65 8.01
C LEU A 105 -6.20 -4.65 9.17
N VAL A 106 -5.13 -5.30 9.60
CA VAL A 106 -5.16 -6.17 10.79
C VAL A 106 -5.52 -5.37 12.04
N LEU A 107 -4.96 -4.18 12.22
CA LEU A 107 -5.36 -3.29 13.30
C LEU A 107 -6.85 -2.90 13.18
N LEU A 108 -7.35 -2.69 11.97
CA LEU A 108 -8.74 -2.33 11.72
C LEU A 108 -9.69 -3.48 12.10
N TRP A 109 -9.42 -4.70 11.63
CA TRP A 109 -10.23 -5.89 11.91
C TRP A 109 -10.17 -6.33 13.37
N THR A 110 -9.11 -6.01 14.10
CA THR A 110 -8.98 -6.30 15.54
C THR A 110 -9.45 -5.16 16.43
N GLY A 111 -9.98 -4.07 15.85
CA GLY A 111 -10.49 -2.91 16.60
C GLY A 111 -9.41 -2.03 17.24
N ASN A 112 -8.15 -2.19 16.85
CA ASN A 112 -6.99 -1.45 17.40
C ASN A 112 -6.49 -0.33 16.48
N PHE A 113 -7.22 0.01 15.42
CA PHE A 113 -6.76 0.99 14.44
C PHE A 113 -6.99 2.43 14.91
N LYS A 114 -5.91 3.05 15.43
CA LYS A 114 -5.80 4.49 15.71
C LYS A 114 -6.94 5.11 16.52
N GLY A 115 -7.61 4.33 17.36
CA GLY A 115 -8.74 4.78 18.18
C GLY A 115 -9.95 5.23 17.36
N LEU A 116 -10.05 4.83 16.09
CA LEU A 116 -11.26 5.02 15.30
C LEU A 116 -12.29 3.97 15.73
N ASP A 117 -13.55 4.39 15.86
CA ASP A 117 -14.64 3.46 16.09
C ASP A 117 -14.90 2.61 14.83
N LYS A 118 -15.74 1.58 14.99
CA LYS A 118 -16.10 0.66 13.90
C LYS A 118 -16.96 1.30 12.80
N GLY A 119 -17.30 2.58 12.92
CA GLY A 119 -18.31 3.23 12.11
C GLY A 119 -19.63 2.46 12.15
N THR A 120 -20.29 2.39 11.00
CA THR A 120 -21.55 1.67 10.80
C THR A 120 -21.37 0.20 10.41
N ASP A 121 -20.14 -0.24 10.11
CA ASP A 121 -19.88 -1.55 9.51
C ASP A 121 -19.38 -2.59 10.53
N GLY A 122 -19.81 -3.84 10.34
CA GLY A 122 -19.42 -4.98 11.17
C GLY A 122 -18.15 -5.68 10.70
N TYR A 123 -17.04 -4.96 10.53
CA TYR A 123 -15.76 -5.53 10.07
C TYR A 123 -14.82 -5.99 11.18
N ILE A 124 -15.15 -5.70 12.45
CA ILE A 124 -14.35 -6.14 13.60
C ILE A 124 -14.62 -7.63 13.83
N LEU A 125 -13.54 -8.41 13.86
CA LEU A 125 -13.58 -9.83 14.16
C LEU A 125 -13.54 -10.03 15.68
N ASP A 126 -14.38 -10.93 16.18
CA ASP A 126 -14.28 -11.38 17.56
C ASP A 126 -12.90 -11.97 17.84
N LYS A 127 -12.39 -11.76 19.04
CA LYS A 127 -11.06 -12.24 19.45
C LYS A 127 -10.90 -13.74 19.23
N SER A 128 -11.91 -14.53 19.58
CA SER A 128 -11.92 -15.98 19.39
C SER A 128 -11.83 -16.38 17.91
N VAL A 129 -12.49 -15.62 17.03
CA VAL A 129 -12.42 -15.81 15.58
C VAL A 129 -11.02 -15.48 15.08
N TRP A 130 -10.45 -14.34 15.46
CA TRP A 130 -9.10 -13.96 15.05
C TRP A 130 -8.03 -14.97 15.50
N GLU A 131 -8.11 -15.47 16.73
CA GLU A 131 -7.23 -16.53 17.24
C GLU A 131 -7.39 -17.85 16.47
N ALA A 132 -8.61 -18.21 16.09
CA ALA A 132 -8.85 -19.40 15.27
C ALA A 132 -8.23 -19.27 13.88
N ILE A 133 -8.30 -18.07 13.27
CA ILE A 133 -7.65 -17.75 11.99
C ILE A 133 -6.13 -17.88 12.11
N GLY A 134 -5.56 -17.35 13.18
CA GLY A 134 -4.14 -17.44 13.51
C GLY A 134 -3.65 -18.89 13.56
N LYS A 135 -4.32 -19.72 14.37
CA LYS A 135 -3.99 -21.14 14.51
C LYS A 135 -4.14 -21.92 13.20
N ALA A 136 -5.22 -21.69 12.47
CA ALA A 136 -5.46 -22.33 11.16
C ALA A 136 -4.37 -21.94 10.15
N THR A 137 -3.93 -20.69 10.16
CA THR A 137 -2.83 -20.19 9.33
C THR A 137 -1.54 -20.96 9.62
N ALA A 138 -1.12 -21.03 10.88
CA ALA A 138 0.11 -21.72 11.26
C ALA A 138 0.08 -23.24 10.95
N ALA A 139 -1.10 -23.85 11.12
CA ALA A 139 -1.34 -25.25 10.81
C ALA A 139 -1.26 -25.54 9.30
N SER A 140 -1.76 -24.63 8.44
CA SER A 140 -1.67 -24.79 6.98
C SER A 140 -0.23 -24.86 6.46
N GLY A 141 0.73 -24.35 7.22
CA GLY A 141 2.15 -24.39 6.89
C GLY A 141 2.75 -25.79 6.73
N SER A 142 2.10 -26.84 7.27
CA SER A 142 2.54 -28.23 7.07
C SER A 142 1.99 -28.87 5.79
N THR A 143 0.97 -28.27 5.17
CA THR A 143 0.28 -28.84 4.00
C THR A 143 0.62 -28.10 2.70
N ILE A 144 1.09 -26.86 2.77
CA ILE A 144 1.39 -26.05 1.59
C ILE A 144 2.87 -26.27 1.19
N PRO A 145 3.13 -26.69 -0.06
CA PRO A 145 4.50 -26.85 -0.55
C PRO A 145 5.29 -25.53 -0.49
N SER A 146 6.56 -25.61 -0.10
CA SER A 146 7.46 -24.44 0.00
C SER A 146 7.68 -23.70 -1.32
N ALA A 147 7.38 -24.34 -2.46
CA ALA A 147 7.38 -23.72 -3.78
C ALA A 147 6.40 -22.54 -3.90
N TYR A 148 5.30 -22.53 -3.13
CA TYR A 148 4.29 -21.46 -3.17
C TYR A 148 4.63 -20.27 -2.28
N GLY A 149 5.47 -20.45 -1.27
CA GLY A 149 5.81 -19.39 -0.33
C GLY A 149 6.42 -19.87 0.97
N PRO A 150 6.91 -18.94 1.81
CA PRO A 150 7.38 -19.26 3.15
C PRO A 150 6.21 -19.72 4.03
N ARG A 151 6.51 -20.55 5.02
CA ARG A 151 5.55 -20.92 6.06
C ARG A 151 5.12 -19.68 6.84
N VAL A 152 3.82 -19.42 6.90
CA VAL A 152 3.26 -18.28 7.64
C VAL A 152 3.07 -18.66 9.11
N PRO A 153 3.49 -17.82 10.07
CA PRO A 153 3.28 -18.07 11.49
C PRO A 153 1.82 -17.78 11.91
N ASP A 154 1.52 -17.93 13.20
CA ASP A 154 0.21 -17.55 13.72
C ASP A 154 0.04 -16.03 13.65
N VAL A 155 -0.85 -15.54 12.78
CA VAL A 155 -1.04 -14.09 12.56
C VAL A 155 -1.68 -13.38 13.74
N SER A 156 -2.26 -14.11 14.68
CA SER A 156 -2.89 -13.53 15.87
C SER A 156 -1.88 -13.18 16.96
N THR A 157 -0.76 -13.92 17.02
CA THR A 157 0.30 -13.74 18.03
C THR A 157 1.60 -13.20 17.45
N ASP A 158 1.94 -13.56 16.22
CA ASP A 158 3.25 -13.30 15.60
C ASP A 158 3.18 -12.33 14.41
N CYS A 159 2.17 -11.46 14.37
CA CYS A 159 1.94 -10.49 13.30
C CYS A 159 3.15 -9.59 13.00
N SER A 160 3.99 -9.31 14.01
CA SER A 160 5.21 -8.49 13.87
C SER A 160 6.33 -9.18 13.08
N ASN A 161 6.35 -10.52 13.07
CA ASN A 161 7.34 -11.32 12.36
C ASN A 161 6.97 -11.56 10.89
N MET A 162 5.78 -11.12 10.46
CA MET A 162 5.36 -11.23 9.08
C MET A 162 6.03 -10.18 8.19
N PHE A 163 6.82 -10.65 7.24
CA PHE A 163 7.37 -9.83 6.17
C PHE A 163 6.52 -9.88 4.90
N THR A 164 6.85 -9.04 3.94
CA THR A 164 6.05 -8.73 2.75
C THR A 164 5.60 -9.96 1.96
N LYS A 165 6.47 -10.96 1.77
CA LYS A 165 6.13 -12.21 1.06
C LYS A 165 5.16 -13.10 1.86
N MET A 166 5.22 -13.07 3.19
CA MET A 166 4.27 -13.80 4.03
C MET A 166 2.89 -13.13 3.99
N TRP A 167 2.85 -11.80 4.02
CA TRP A 167 1.59 -11.04 3.87
C TRP A 167 0.91 -11.28 2.53
N SER A 168 1.67 -11.20 1.43
CA SER A 168 1.11 -11.46 0.10
C SER A 168 0.56 -12.87 -0.01
N PHE A 169 1.32 -13.86 0.45
CA PHE A 169 0.89 -15.25 0.44
C PHE A 169 -0.35 -15.48 1.31
N TRP A 170 -0.33 -14.97 2.55
CA TRP A 170 -1.46 -15.11 3.47
C TRP A 170 -2.72 -14.48 2.91
N THR A 171 -2.67 -13.24 2.43
CA THR A 171 -3.85 -12.55 1.92
C THR A 171 -4.41 -13.23 0.67
N LEU A 172 -3.56 -13.63 -0.29
CA LEU A 172 -4.01 -14.20 -1.56
C LEU A 172 -4.53 -15.63 -1.43
N TYR A 173 -3.91 -16.45 -0.57
CA TYR A 173 -4.17 -17.90 -0.56
C TYR A 173 -4.87 -18.39 0.71
N LEU A 174 -4.63 -17.77 1.86
CA LEU A 174 -5.16 -18.22 3.14
C LEU A 174 -6.37 -17.39 3.59
N ALA A 175 -6.32 -16.09 3.39
CA ALA A 175 -7.37 -15.19 3.88
C ALA A 175 -8.61 -15.16 2.96
N LYS A 176 -8.52 -15.71 1.74
CA LYS A 176 -9.62 -15.73 0.75
C LYS A 176 -10.92 -16.39 1.22
N TYR A 177 -10.87 -17.19 2.28
CA TYR A 177 -12.04 -17.88 2.83
C TYR A 177 -12.83 -17.01 3.82
N PHE A 178 -12.35 -15.82 4.16
CA PHE A 178 -13.03 -14.91 5.06
C PHE A 178 -13.80 -13.85 4.28
N LYS A 179 -15.11 -13.75 4.53
CA LYS A 179 -16.03 -12.87 3.78
C LYS A 179 -15.55 -11.42 3.65
N HIS A 180 -14.91 -10.87 4.70
CA HIS A 180 -14.35 -9.51 4.69
C HIS A 180 -13.10 -9.37 3.81
N PHE A 181 -12.33 -10.44 3.64
CA PHE A 181 -11.15 -10.45 2.78
C PHE A 181 -11.49 -10.57 1.31
N ILE A 182 -12.63 -11.17 0.98
CA ILE A 182 -13.08 -11.32 -0.40
C ILE A 182 -13.27 -9.95 -1.07
N HIS A 183 -13.92 -8.98 -0.40
CA HIS A 183 -14.05 -7.63 -0.94
C HIS A 183 -12.70 -6.94 -1.15
N LEU A 184 -11.77 -7.07 -0.20
CA LEU A 184 -10.42 -6.53 -0.34
C LEU A 184 -9.67 -7.18 -1.51
N ILE A 185 -9.78 -8.50 -1.67
CA ILE A 185 -9.15 -9.24 -2.76
C ILE A 185 -9.72 -8.80 -4.12
N PHE A 186 -11.03 -8.59 -4.24
CA PHE A 186 -11.62 -8.05 -5.47
C PHE A 186 -11.05 -6.68 -5.82
N ILE A 187 -10.97 -5.77 -4.85
CA ILE A 187 -10.39 -4.44 -5.06
C ILE A 187 -8.90 -4.53 -5.44
N LEU A 188 -8.15 -5.47 -4.86
CA LEU A 188 -6.74 -5.66 -5.19
C LEU A 188 -6.52 -6.31 -6.57
N ILE A 189 -7.42 -7.21 -7.00
CA ILE A 189 -7.35 -7.86 -8.32
C ILE A 189 -7.69 -6.85 -9.43
N ASP A 190 -8.67 -5.98 -9.23
CA ASP A 190 -9.03 -4.92 -10.19
C ASP A 190 -7.90 -3.88 -10.39
N TRP A 191 -6.89 -3.87 -9.51
CA TRP A 191 -5.69 -3.04 -9.62
C TRP A 191 -4.51 -3.74 -10.32
N ILE A 192 -4.54 -5.07 -10.43
CA ILE A 192 -3.47 -5.89 -11.00
C ILE A 192 -3.75 -6.21 -12.49
N CYS A 193 -5.02 -6.19 -12.91
CA CYS A 193 -5.48 -6.31 -14.29
C CYS A 193 -5.66 -4.94 -14.95
#